data_AF-K9QH30-F1
#
_entry.id   AF-K9QH30-F1
#
_cell.length_a   1.000
_cell.length_b   1.000
_cell.length_c   1.000
_cell.angle_alpha   90.00
_cell.angle_beta   90.00
_cell.angle_gamma   90.00
#
_symmetry.space_group_name_H-M   'P 1'
#
loop_
_entity.id
_entity.type
_entity.pdbx_description
1 polymer ?
#
loop_
_entity_poly.entity_id
_entity_poly.type
_entity_poly.pdbx_seq_one_letter_code
_entity_poly.pdbx_strand_id
1 'polypeptide(L)'
;MKNMTSVLSLLRPVRFLIVAFTCALISVSNAFPAFAIESYKSDPTEATTQLLETQKKTDEISRSAPPGLKKVQEESNKGLNEVQGDADIDKMKRPENSQAATTVEDEVKNLLEKVTGNKK
;
A
#
# COMPACT_ATOMS: atom_id res chain seq x y z
N MET A 1 -51.93 -15.94 22.50
CA MET A 1 -50.52 -16.09 22.96
C MET A 1 -49.80 -17.34 22.43
N LYS A 2 -50.47 -18.43 22.04
CA LYS A 2 -49.83 -19.68 21.56
C LYS A 2 -49.02 -19.53 20.25
N ASN A 3 -49.41 -18.57 19.39
CA ASN A 3 -48.82 -18.37 18.07
C ASN A 3 -47.50 -17.57 18.13
N MET A 4 -47.35 -16.62 19.05
CA MET A 4 -46.10 -15.85 19.24
C MET A 4 -44.97 -16.72 19.78
N THR A 5 -45.28 -17.65 20.69
CA THR A 5 -44.27 -18.55 21.29
C THR A 5 -43.71 -19.55 20.29
N SER A 6 -44.51 -20.01 19.31
CA SER A 6 -44.04 -20.89 18.23
C SER A 6 -43.13 -20.18 17.23
N VAL A 7 -43.43 -18.92 16.87
CA VAL A 7 -42.58 -18.12 15.97
C VAL A 7 -41.24 -17.79 16.63
N LEU A 8 -41.24 -17.46 17.93
CA LEU A 8 -40.00 -17.28 18.70
C LEU A 8 -39.15 -18.56 18.81
N SER A 9 -39.80 -19.72 18.85
CA SER A 9 -39.12 -21.03 18.88
C SER A 9 -38.39 -21.33 17.56
N LEU A 10 -38.99 -21.01 16.41
CA LEU A 10 -38.34 -21.15 15.09
C LEU A 10 -37.21 -20.15 14.84
N LEU A 11 -37.21 -18.99 15.49
CA LEU A 11 -36.17 -17.96 15.33
C LEU A 11 -34.84 -18.34 16.01
N ARG A 12 -34.86 -19.22 17.02
CA ARG A 12 -33.65 -19.70 17.71
C ARG A 12 -32.69 -20.50 16.82
N PRO A 13 -33.13 -21.53 16.07
CA PRO A 13 -32.25 -22.27 15.16
C PRO A 13 -31.80 -21.43 13.97
N VAL A 14 -32.66 -20.53 13.45
CA VAL A 14 -32.28 -19.59 12.36
C VAL A 14 -31.14 -18.67 12.80
N ARG A 15 -31.20 -18.14 14.03
CA ARG A 15 -30.12 -17.33 14.59
C ARG A 15 -28.80 -18.11 14.68
N PHE A 16 -28.85 -19.39 15.07
CA PHE A 16 -27.67 -20.24 15.12
C PHE A 16 -27.07 -20.48 13.74
N LEU A 17 -27.91 -20.74 12.73
CA LEU A 17 -27.47 -20.90 11.33
C LEU A 17 -26.82 -19.63 10.78
N ILE A 18 -27.39 -18.46 11.04
CA ILE A 18 -26.81 -17.18 10.62
C ILE A 18 -25.44 -17.00 11.27
N VAL A 19 -25.32 -17.25 12.58
CA VAL A 19 -24.04 -17.12 13.30
C VAL A 19 -23.00 -18.09 12.74
N ALA A 20 -23.35 -19.37 12.59
CA ALA A 20 -22.45 -20.38 12.02
C ALA A 20 -21.99 -20.01 10.60
N PHE A 21 -22.91 -19.51 9.76
CA PHE A 21 -22.60 -19.06 8.41
C PHE A 21 -21.67 -17.84 8.41
N THR A 22 -21.94 -16.84 9.27
CA THR A 22 -21.04 -15.69 9.41
C THR A 22 -19.66 -16.07 9.92
N CYS A 23 -19.55 -17.00 10.87
CA CYS A 23 -18.26 -17.51 11.34
C CYS A 23 -17.52 -18.24 10.22
N ALA A 24 -18.19 -19.10 9.45
CA ALA A 24 -17.59 -19.78 8.31
C ALA A 24 -17.11 -18.79 7.25
N LEU A 25 -17.92 -17.78 6.91
CA LEU A 25 -17.53 -16.72 5.98
C LEU A 25 -16.30 -15.96 6.48
N ILE A 26 -16.27 -15.55 7.75
CA ILE A 26 -15.10 -14.87 8.33
C ILE A 26 -13.86 -15.77 8.27
N SER A 27 -13.98 -17.05 8.64
CA SER A 27 -12.85 -17.99 8.58
C SER A 27 -12.33 -18.18 7.16
N VAL A 28 -13.21 -18.32 6.16
CA VAL A 28 -12.81 -18.44 4.74
C VAL A 28 -12.22 -17.13 4.22
N SER A 29 -12.79 -15.98 4.60
CA SER A 29 -12.27 -14.65 4.22
C SER A 29 -10.89 -14.35 4.81
N ASN A 30 -10.48 -15.02 5.90
CA ASN A 30 -9.12 -14.91 6.45
C ASN A 30 -8.17 -16.00 5.90
N ALA A 31 -8.70 -17.09 5.33
CA ALA A 31 -7.89 -18.18 4.78
C ALA A 31 -7.29 -17.82 3.40
N PHE A 32 -7.95 -16.93 2.66
CA PHE A 32 -7.38 -16.31 1.48
C PHE A 32 -6.84 -14.94 1.89
N PRO A 33 -5.51 -14.70 1.77
CA PRO A 33 -4.99 -13.35 1.85
C PRO A 33 -5.81 -12.47 0.92
N ALA A 34 -6.14 -11.24 1.33
CA ALA A 34 -6.66 -10.27 0.38
C ALA A 34 -5.71 -10.28 -0.82
N PHE A 35 -6.25 -10.46 -2.03
CA PHE A 35 -5.51 -10.25 -3.28
C PHE A 35 -5.20 -8.74 -3.39
N ALA A 36 -4.43 -8.22 -2.44
CA ALA A 36 -3.65 -7.03 -2.63
C ALA A 36 -2.61 -7.45 -3.67
N ILE A 37 -2.89 -7.06 -4.91
CA ILE A 37 -1.94 -6.88 -6.02
C ILE A 37 -0.53 -7.33 -5.60
N GLU A 38 -0.12 -8.54 -6.00
CA GLU A 38 1.23 -9.11 -5.73
C GLU A 38 2.37 -8.32 -6.41
N SER A 39 2.09 -7.13 -6.98
CA SER A 39 3.01 -6.28 -7.75
C SER A 39 4.35 -6.01 -7.09
N TYR A 40 4.44 -6.16 -5.77
CA TYR A 40 5.66 -5.92 -5.05
C TYR A 40 5.77 -6.87 -3.86
N LYS A 41 6.54 -7.96 -4.03
CA LYS A 41 7.15 -8.63 -2.89
C LYS A 41 8.20 -7.66 -2.34
N SER A 42 7.97 -7.09 -1.16
CA SER A 42 9.03 -6.38 -0.43
C SER A 42 10.26 -7.25 -0.39
N ASP A 43 11.30 -6.84 -1.10
CA ASP A 43 12.62 -7.38 -0.88
C ASP A 43 13.05 -6.94 0.53
N PRO A 44 13.39 -7.87 1.45
CA PRO A 44 13.87 -7.52 2.78
C PRO A 44 15.09 -6.58 2.75
N THR A 45 15.81 -6.55 1.63
CA THR A 45 16.95 -5.66 1.38
C THR A 45 16.54 -4.31 0.77
N GLU A 46 15.36 -4.15 0.18
CA GLU A 46 14.92 -2.82 -0.32
C GLU A 46 14.76 -1.81 0.84
N ALA A 47 14.36 -2.28 2.02
CA ALA A 47 14.33 -1.48 3.24
C ALA A 47 15.72 -1.03 3.73
N THR A 48 16.82 -1.58 3.19
CA THR A 48 18.18 -1.14 3.53
C THR A 48 18.58 0.15 2.83
N THR A 49 17.87 0.53 1.75
CA THR A 49 18.12 1.80 1.05
C THR A 49 17.50 2.95 1.85
N GLN A 50 18.23 3.42 2.85
CA GLN A 50 17.78 4.48 3.74
C GLN A 50 18.09 5.87 3.14
N LEU A 51 17.06 6.71 3.05
CA LEU A 51 17.15 8.12 2.62
C LEU A 51 17.45 9.03 3.82
N LEU A 52 18.55 8.74 4.53
CA LEU A 52 18.88 9.36 5.81
C LEU A 52 19.18 10.86 5.70
N GLU A 53 19.83 11.31 4.62
CA GLU A 53 20.10 12.74 4.44
C GLU A 53 18.82 13.48 4.06
N THR A 54 17.95 12.88 3.26
CA THR A 54 16.61 13.43 2.98
C THR A 54 15.78 13.56 4.24
N GLN A 55 15.77 12.53 5.10
CA GLN A 55 15.07 12.58 6.39
C GLN A 55 15.65 13.68 7.27
N LYS A 56 16.97 13.74 7.41
CA LYS A 56 17.67 14.74 8.23
C LYS A 56 17.39 16.17 7.76
N LYS A 57 17.46 16.46 6.45
CA LYS A 57 17.16 17.79 5.91
C LYS A 57 15.69 18.16 6.11
N THR A 58 14.77 17.21 5.93
CA THR A 58 13.34 17.42 6.21
C THR A 58 13.11 17.74 7.69
N ASP A 59 13.74 16.98 8.59
CA ASP A 59 13.66 17.18 10.03
C ASP A 59 14.25 18.54 10.45
N GLU A 60 15.37 18.96 9.85
CA GLU A 60 15.99 20.27 10.08
C GLU A 60 15.03 21.40 9.69
N ILE A 61 14.47 21.36 8.48
CA ILE A 61 13.56 22.40 8.00
C ILE A 61 12.27 22.42 8.81
N SER A 62 11.70 21.26 9.15
CA SER A 62 10.47 21.18 9.95
C SER A 62 10.59 21.77 11.36
N ARG A 63 11.81 21.83 11.91
CA ARG A 63 12.10 22.37 13.25
C ARG A 63 12.65 23.79 13.22
N SER A 64 12.74 24.42 12.05
CA SER A 64 13.35 25.74 11.87
C SER A 64 12.37 26.74 11.27
N ALA A 65 12.72 28.02 11.33
CA ALA A 65 11.99 29.04 10.58
C ALA A 65 12.17 28.80 9.06
N PRO A 66 11.18 29.16 8.22
CA PRO A 66 11.28 28.99 6.78
C PRO A 66 12.59 29.56 6.22
N PRO A 67 13.30 28.81 5.37
CA PRO A 67 14.56 29.26 4.81
C PRO A 67 14.37 30.52 3.95
N GLY A 68 15.34 31.42 3.99
CA GLY A 68 15.34 32.61 3.14
C GLY A 68 15.51 32.28 1.66
N LEU A 69 15.09 33.21 0.78
CA LEU A 69 15.08 33.04 -0.68
C LEU A 69 16.41 32.53 -1.27
N LYS A 70 17.55 33.01 -0.75
CA LYS A 70 18.87 32.58 -1.22
C LYS A 70 19.11 31.09 -0.98
N LYS A 71 18.77 30.58 0.21
CA LYS A 71 18.94 29.16 0.57
C LYS A 71 17.97 28.29 -0.23
N VAL A 72 16.72 28.74 -0.38
CA VAL A 72 15.72 28.09 -1.23
C VAL A 72 16.24 27.94 -2.66
N GLN A 73 16.72 29.03 -3.26
CA GLN A 73 17.23 29.02 -4.63
C GLN A 73 18.47 28.14 -4.77
N GLU A 74 19.37 28.16 -3.79
CA GLU A 74 20.56 27.31 -3.78
C GLU A 74 20.19 25.82 -3.76
N GLU A 75 19.30 25.39 -2.85
CA GLU A 75 18.87 23.99 -2.76
C GLU A 75 18.02 23.57 -3.96
N SER A 76 17.09 24.41 -4.43
CA SER A 76 16.29 24.09 -5.63
C SER A 76 17.15 23.85 -6.87
N ASN A 77 18.29 24.53 -7.01
CA ASN A 77 19.21 24.32 -8.13
C ASN A 77 20.02 23.01 -8.04
N LYS A 78 19.97 22.28 -6.92
CA LYS A 78 20.66 21.00 -6.74
C LYS A 78 19.89 19.81 -7.31
N GLY A 79 18.58 19.95 -7.53
CA GLY A 79 17.82 19.08 -8.44
C GLY A 79 16.55 18.43 -7.89
N LEU A 80 16.44 18.14 -6.59
CA LEU A 80 15.23 17.53 -6.02
C LEU A 80 14.19 18.60 -5.65
N ASN A 81 14.48 19.43 -4.64
CA ASN A 81 13.63 20.53 -4.18
C ASN A 81 14.39 21.44 -3.18
N GLU A 82 13.73 22.50 -2.70
CA GLU A 82 14.27 23.49 -1.76
C GLU A 82 14.59 22.97 -0.35
N VAL A 83 14.04 21.81 0.02
CA VAL A 83 14.28 21.17 1.32
C VAL A 83 15.42 20.16 1.22
N GLN A 84 15.39 19.29 0.21
CA GLN A 84 16.27 18.14 0.07
C GLN A 84 17.54 18.48 -0.73
N GLY A 85 17.48 19.45 -1.65
CA GLY A 85 18.60 19.75 -2.56
C GLY A 85 18.90 18.56 -3.46
N ASP A 86 20.05 17.92 -3.26
CA ASP A 86 20.50 16.68 -3.91
C ASP A 86 20.60 15.49 -2.95
N ALA A 87 20.04 15.60 -1.74
CA ALA A 87 20.13 14.57 -0.71
C ALA A 87 19.60 13.22 -1.21
N ASP A 88 20.45 12.19 -1.12
CA ASP A 88 20.14 10.82 -1.52
C ASP A 88 19.60 10.68 -2.97
N ILE A 89 19.93 11.62 -3.86
CA ILE A 89 19.45 11.63 -5.27
C ILE A 89 19.81 10.36 -6.04
N ASP A 90 20.93 9.74 -5.69
CA ASP A 90 21.44 8.48 -6.24
C ASP A 90 20.68 7.25 -5.73
N LYS A 91 20.08 7.35 -4.54
CA LYS A 91 19.31 6.27 -3.89
C LYS A 91 17.83 6.30 -4.26
N MET A 92 17.32 7.43 -4.73
CA MET A 92 15.93 7.58 -5.14
C MET A 92 15.65 6.85 -6.47
N LYS A 93 14.46 6.24 -6.55
CA LYS A 93 13.93 5.69 -7.80
C LYS A 93 13.46 6.85 -8.69
N ARG A 94 13.99 6.88 -9.91
CA ARG A 94 13.76 7.86 -10.97
C ARG A 94 13.43 7.13 -12.26
N PRO A 95 12.69 7.75 -13.20
CA PRO A 95 12.41 7.12 -14.48
C PRO A 95 13.66 6.59 -15.18
N GLU A 96 14.79 7.31 -15.05
CA GLU A 96 16.07 6.95 -15.66
C GLU A 96 16.78 5.73 -15.04
N ASN A 97 16.45 5.32 -13.81
CA ASN A 97 17.09 4.19 -13.11
C ASN A 97 16.09 3.11 -12.66
N SER A 98 14.85 3.17 -13.15
CA SER A 98 13.73 2.31 -12.74
C SER A 98 12.99 1.68 -13.93
N GLN A 99 13.58 1.65 -15.12
CA GLN A 99 12.93 1.09 -16.33
C GLN A 99 12.68 -0.42 -16.26
N ALA A 100 13.37 -1.11 -15.36
CA ALA A 100 13.15 -2.54 -15.09
C ALA A 100 12.08 -2.79 -14.01
N ALA A 101 11.49 -1.73 -13.43
CA ALA A 101 10.44 -1.87 -12.42
C ALA A 101 9.11 -2.24 -13.08
N THR A 102 8.39 -3.20 -12.49
CA THR A 102 7.04 -3.56 -12.90
C THR A 102 6.11 -2.38 -12.70
N THR A 103 5.43 -1.93 -13.75
CA THR A 103 4.42 -0.88 -13.62
C THR A 103 3.09 -1.45 -13.11
N VAL A 104 2.23 -0.58 -12.60
CA VAL A 104 0.87 -0.97 -12.21
C VAL A 104 0.08 -1.50 -13.42
N GLU A 105 0.32 -0.95 -14.61
CA GLU A 105 -0.31 -1.42 -15.84
C GLU A 105 0.15 -2.83 -16.21
N ASP A 106 1.46 -3.10 -16.12
CA ASP A 106 2.03 -4.43 -16.37
C ASP A 106 1.43 -5.46 -15.42
N GLU A 107 1.26 -5.11 -14.15
CA GLU A 107 0.65 -5.99 -13.17
C GLU A 107 -0.83 -6.28 -13.49
N VAL A 108 -1.62 -5.24 -13.76
CA VAL A 108 -3.04 -5.40 -14.11
C VAL A 108 -3.18 -6.26 -15.36
N LYS A 109 -2.31 -6.07 -16.35
CA LYS A 109 -2.27 -6.90 -17.56
C LYS A 109 -1.91 -8.35 -17.25
N ASN A 110 -0.87 -8.59 -16.46
CA ASN A 110 -0.46 -9.94 -16.02
C ASN A 110 -1.57 -10.65 -15.25
N LEU A 111 -2.28 -9.94 -14.37
CA LEU A 111 -3.43 -10.47 -13.63
C LEU A 111 -4.58 -10.81 -14.56
N LEU A 112 -4.94 -9.90 -15.47
CA LEU A 112 -5.99 -10.14 -16.45
C LEU A 112 -5.64 -11.32 -17.35
N GLU A 113 -4.41 -11.45 -17.82
CA GLU A 113 -3.94 -12.59 -18.62
C GLU A 113 -4.05 -13.92 -17.85
N LYS A 114 -3.64 -13.94 -16.57
CA LYS A 114 -3.77 -15.12 -15.69
C LYS A 114 -5.23 -15.53 -15.47
N VAL A 115 -6.13 -14.57 -15.27
CA VAL A 115 -7.56 -14.84 -14.97
C VAL A 115 -8.38 -15.14 -16.21
N THR A 116 -8.09 -14.48 -17.34
CA THR A 116 -8.81 -14.69 -18.60
C THR A 116 -8.26 -15.85 -19.43
N GLY A 117 -7.10 -16.40 -19.06
CA GLY A 117 -6.56 -17.60 -19.67
C GLY A 117 -6.08 -17.41 -21.11
N ASN A 118 -5.71 -16.18 -21.50
CA ASN A 118 -5.18 -15.87 -22.82
C ASN A 118 -3.77 -16.46 -22.97
N LYS A 119 -3.72 -17.78 -23.18
CA LYS A 119 -2.54 -18.49 -23.66
C LYS A 119 -2.31 -18.07 -25.11
N LYS A 120 -1.27 -17.29 -25.36
CA LYS A 120 -0.52 -17.49 -26.60
C LYS A 120 0.36 -18.72 -26.44
#